data_AF-A0A818D5V6-F1
#
_entry.id   AF-A0A818D5V6-F1
#
_cell.length_a   1.000
_cell.length_b   1.000
_cell.length_c   1.000
_cell.angle_alpha   90.00
_cell.angle_beta   90.00
_cell.angle_gamma   90.00
#
_symmetry.space_group_name_H-M   'P 1'
#
loop_
_entity.id
_entity.type
_entity.pdbx_description
1 polymer ?
#
loop_
_entity_poly.entity_id
_entity_poly.type
_entity_poly.pdbx_seq_one_letter_code
_entity_poly.pdbx_strand_id
1 'polypeptide(L)'
;MPEYSNVEVTLLDDQLSKDRQETNNVLSVKKDTKTTYSLIFQRDSSDVLKISVDKSFESIRSGSAGIIISLPKQKHLTYLLKFSTREDATSFNTLLGFIRSGKDIDDFENSQFDERTDDFSAEQYFHFYSCLSQQQNMMQDYIRTSTYQRAILDNAIDFSGKVCILVFFYSYKVK
;
A
#
# COMPACT_ATOMS: atom_id res chain seq x y z
N MET A 1 9.33 3.77 -8.53
CA MET A 1 8.02 3.62 -9.22
C MET A 1 7.87 2.16 -9.59
N PRO A 2 6.85 1.46 -9.07
CA PRO A 2 6.71 0.03 -9.27
C PRO A 2 6.33 -0.31 -10.71
N GLU A 3 6.98 -1.34 -11.25
CA GLU A 3 6.66 -1.95 -12.54
C GLU A 3 6.18 -3.38 -12.30
N TYR A 4 5.11 -3.78 -13.00
CA TYR A 4 4.52 -5.10 -12.86
C TYR A 4 4.61 -5.83 -14.20
N SER A 5 5.32 -6.95 -14.22
CA SER A 5 5.48 -7.76 -15.43
C SER A 5 4.31 -8.72 -15.64
N ASN A 6 4.06 -9.09 -16.91
CA ASN A 6 3.05 -10.09 -17.29
C ASN A 6 1.65 -9.75 -16.76
N VAL A 7 1.24 -8.48 -16.91
CA VAL A 7 -0.11 -8.02 -16.59
C VAL A 7 -0.99 -8.15 -17.83
N GLU A 8 -2.10 -8.86 -17.70
CA GLU A 8 -3.15 -8.89 -18.71
C GLU A 8 -4.13 -7.76 -18.45
N VAL A 9 -4.49 -7.00 -19.49
CA VAL A 9 -5.52 -5.97 -19.42
C VAL A 9 -6.64 -6.34 -20.39
N THR A 10 -7.88 -6.39 -19.88
CA THR A 10 -9.07 -6.66 -20.67
C THR A 10 -10.03 -5.50 -20.55
N LEU A 11 -10.40 -4.85 -21.65
CA LEU A 11 -11.51 -3.93 -21.71
C LEU A 11 -12.82 -4.73 -21.67
N LEU A 12 -13.68 -4.38 -20.73
CA LEU A 12 -15.02 -4.94 -20.56
C LEU A 12 -16.04 -3.99 -21.19
N ASP A 13 -16.99 -4.54 -21.94
CA ASP A 13 -18.15 -3.80 -22.44
C ASP A 13 -19.22 -3.61 -21.34
N ASP A 14 -20.30 -2.89 -21.67
CA ASP A 14 -21.43 -2.64 -20.77
C ASP A 14 -22.14 -3.93 -20.32
N GLN A 15 -21.92 -5.05 -21.01
CA GLN A 15 -22.45 -6.38 -20.67
C GLN A 15 -21.41 -7.24 -19.94
N LEU A 16 -20.27 -6.67 -19.52
CA LEU A 16 -19.13 -7.38 -18.92
C LEU A 16 -18.50 -8.45 -19.83
N SER A 17 -18.79 -8.41 -21.13
CA SER A 17 -18.11 -9.24 -22.12
C SER A 17 -16.74 -8.65 -22.43
N LYS A 18 -15.80 -9.52 -22.79
CA LYS A 18 -14.45 -9.13 -23.14
C LYS A 18 -14.45 -8.52 -24.54
N ASP A 19 -14.23 -7.21 -24.63
CA ASP A 19 -14.14 -6.51 -25.91
C ASP A 19 -12.72 -6.60 -26.49
N ARG A 20 -11.73 -6.17 -25.71
CA ARG A 20 -10.32 -6.19 -26.12
C ARG A 20 -9.42 -6.69 -25.00
N GLN A 21 -8.56 -7.66 -25.30
CA GLN A 21 -7.60 -8.21 -24.34
C GLN A 21 -6.17 -8.05 -24.86
N GLU A 22 -5.29 -7.51 -24.02
CA GLU A 22 -3.84 -7.46 -24.24
C GLU A 22 -3.16 -8.28 -23.14
N THR A 23 -2.22 -9.13 -23.51
CA THR A 23 -1.49 -10.03 -22.59
C THR A 23 0.01 -9.78 -22.65
N ASN A 24 0.75 -10.29 -21.65
CA ASN A 24 2.21 -10.18 -21.56
C ASN A 24 2.72 -8.72 -21.58
N ASN A 25 2.01 -7.82 -20.90
CA ASN A 25 2.42 -6.43 -20.80
C ASN A 25 3.22 -6.18 -19.53
N VAL A 26 4.16 -5.23 -19.61
CA VAL A 26 4.75 -4.57 -18.45
C VAL A 26 3.89 -3.35 -18.13
N LEU A 27 3.29 -3.33 -16.96
CA LEU A 27 2.52 -2.19 -16.45
C LEU A 27 3.45 -1.28 -15.67
N SER A 28 3.57 -0.02 -16.12
CA SER A 28 4.21 1.06 -15.38
C SER A 28 3.20 2.14 -15.02
N VAL A 29 3.35 2.73 -13.84
CA VAL A 29 2.52 3.86 -13.40
C VAL A 29 3.37 5.12 -13.44
N LYS A 30 2.92 6.12 -14.21
CA LYS A 30 3.58 7.43 -14.30
C LYS A 30 2.64 8.54 -13.84
N LYS A 31 3.18 9.53 -13.15
CA LYS A 31 2.46 10.74 -12.76
C LYS A 31 2.51 11.75 -13.92
N ASP A 32 1.36 12.10 -14.50
CA ASP A 32 1.30 13.14 -15.55
C ASP A 32 1.15 14.53 -14.93
N THR A 33 0.24 14.67 -13.95
CA THR A 33 0.00 15.93 -13.24
C THR A 33 -0.21 15.66 -11.74
N LYS A 34 -0.41 16.72 -10.92
CA LYS A 34 -0.70 16.56 -9.47
C LYS A 34 -1.93 15.70 -9.16
N THR A 35 -2.85 15.50 -10.12
CA THR A 35 -4.12 14.81 -9.88
C THR A 35 -4.41 13.68 -10.85
N THR A 36 -3.57 13.49 -11.87
CA THR A 36 -3.76 12.48 -12.91
C THR A 36 -2.53 11.60 -13.06
N TYR A 37 -2.77 10.30 -13.07
CA TYR A 37 -1.78 9.26 -13.27
C TYR A 37 -2.07 8.52 -14.57
N SER A 38 -1.04 7.96 -15.19
CA SER A 38 -1.14 7.13 -16.38
C SER A 38 -0.64 5.74 -16.10
N LEU A 39 -1.51 4.76 -16.34
CA LEU A 39 -1.16 3.35 -16.42
C LEU A 39 -0.73 3.05 -17.86
N ILE A 40 0.54 2.73 -18.04
CA ILE A 40 1.14 2.48 -19.34
C ILE A 40 1.46 0.99 -19.44
N PHE A 41 0.87 0.33 -20.42
CA PHE A 41 1.10 -1.08 -20.74
C PHE A 41 2.07 -1.14 -21.91
N GLN A 42 3.25 -1.68 -21.66
CA GLN A 42 4.33 -1.79 -22.65
C GLN A 42 4.55 -3.25 -23.03
N ARG A 43 4.80 -3.49 -24.32
CA ARG A 43 5.19 -4.81 -24.86
C ARG A 43 6.33 -4.60 -25.85
N ASP A 44 7.41 -5.36 -25.70
CA ASP A 44 8.62 -5.25 -26.55
C ASP A 44 9.13 -3.80 -26.67
N SER A 45 9.16 -3.08 -25.55
CA SER A 45 9.56 -1.66 -25.44
C SER A 45 8.68 -0.66 -26.21
N SER A 46 7.50 -1.07 -26.67
CA SER A 46 6.50 -0.21 -27.31
C SER A 46 5.28 0.00 -26.41
N ASP A 47 4.77 1.23 -26.34
CA ASP A 47 3.54 1.56 -25.60
C ASP A 47 2.31 1.00 -26.35
N VAL A 48 1.66 -0.02 -25.76
CA VAL A 48 0.49 -0.70 -26.35
C VAL A 48 -0.81 -0.02 -25.94
N LEU A 49 -0.91 0.38 -24.67
CA LEU A 49 -2.10 1.01 -24.12
C LEU A 49 -1.71 2.01 -23.04
N LYS A 50 -2.34 3.19 -23.07
CA LYS A 50 -2.22 4.22 -22.03
C LYS A 50 -3.59 4.52 -21.47
N ILE A 51 -3.76 4.31 -20.17
CA ILE A 51 -5.01 4.59 -19.44
C ILE A 51 -4.73 5.72 -18.46
N SER A 52 -5.43 6.85 -18.61
CA SER A 52 -5.35 7.94 -17.65
C SER A 52 -6.33 7.73 -16.50
N VAL A 53 -5.85 7.78 -15.27
CA VAL A 53 -6.60 7.57 -14.03
C VAL A 53 -6.54 8.87 -13.22
N ASP A 54 -7.70 9.37 -12.84
CA ASP A 54 -7.84 10.51 -11.93
C ASP A 54 -8.37 10.06 -10.57
N LYS A 55 -8.60 10.98 -9.62
CA LYS A 55 -9.15 10.64 -8.29
C LYS A 55 -10.58 10.05 -8.30
N SER A 56 -11.31 10.18 -9.41
CA SER A 56 -12.70 9.73 -9.53
C SER A 56 -12.83 8.31 -10.06
N PHE A 57 -11.73 7.64 -10.37
CA PHE A 57 -11.76 6.23 -10.72
C PHE A 57 -12.33 5.37 -9.59
N GLU A 58 -12.97 4.28 -9.98
CA GLU A 58 -13.41 3.24 -9.07
C GLU A 58 -12.56 2.01 -9.31
N SER A 59 -12.17 1.32 -8.26
CA SER A 59 -11.48 0.04 -8.38
C SER A 59 -12.00 -0.96 -7.37
N ILE A 60 -12.01 -2.23 -7.77
CA ILE A 60 -12.39 -3.34 -6.93
C ILE A 60 -11.46 -4.52 -7.16
N ARG A 61 -11.09 -5.20 -6.08
CA ARG A 61 -10.32 -6.44 -6.18
C ARG A 61 -11.24 -7.57 -6.64
N SER A 62 -10.82 -8.28 -7.67
CA SER A 62 -11.52 -9.43 -8.24
C SER A 62 -10.65 -10.69 -8.11
N GLY A 63 -10.93 -11.52 -7.11
CA GLY A 63 -10.14 -12.73 -6.82
C GLY A 63 -8.76 -12.46 -6.19
N SER A 64 -7.84 -13.42 -6.30
CA SER A 64 -6.51 -13.34 -5.67
C SER A 64 -5.57 -12.38 -6.40
N ALA A 65 -5.63 -12.35 -7.74
CA ALA A 65 -4.70 -11.60 -8.58
C ALA A 65 -5.39 -10.70 -9.64
N GLY A 66 -6.71 -10.50 -9.55
CA GLY A 66 -7.46 -9.64 -10.46
C GLY A 66 -7.88 -8.32 -9.82
N ILE A 67 -7.89 -7.24 -10.60
CA ILE A 67 -8.34 -5.91 -10.18
C ILE A 67 -9.16 -5.32 -11.33
N ILE A 68 -10.36 -4.84 -11.02
CA ILE A 68 -11.21 -4.13 -11.97
C ILE A 68 -11.07 -2.63 -11.70
N ILE A 69 -10.91 -1.84 -12.75
CA ILE A 69 -10.86 -0.38 -12.73
C ILE A 69 -11.96 0.16 -13.63
N SER A 70 -12.84 0.99 -13.10
CA SER A 70 -13.86 1.72 -13.84
C SER A 70 -13.52 3.21 -13.87
N LEU A 71 -13.64 3.82 -15.04
CA LEU A 71 -13.27 5.22 -15.27
C LEU A 71 -14.51 6.05 -15.65
N PRO A 72 -15.22 6.65 -14.68
CA PRO A 72 -16.49 7.33 -14.94
C PRO A 72 -16.36 8.45 -15.99
N LYS A 73 -15.26 9.22 -15.94
CA LYS A 73 -15.02 10.33 -16.87
C LYS A 73 -14.60 9.92 -18.28
N GLN A 74 -14.23 8.66 -18.49
CA GLN A 74 -13.84 8.13 -19.79
C GLN A 74 -14.94 7.21 -20.31
N LYS A 75 -16.16 7.74 -20.47
CA LYS A 75 -17.33 6.97 -20.95
C LYS A 75 -17.63 5.70 -20.12
N HIS A 76 -17.30 5.69 -18.82
CA HIS A 76 -17.48 4.53 -17.94
C HIS A 76 -16.74 3.26 -18.42
N LEU A 77 -15.64 3.41 -19.17
CA LEU A 77 -14.82 2.29 -19.58
C LEU A 77 -14.34 1.50 -18.35
N THR A 78 -14.49 0.19 -18.42
CA THR A 78 -14.13 -0.73 -17.34
C THR A 78 -13.04 -1.67 -17.82
N TYR A 79 -11.95 -1.75 -17.07
CA TYR A 79 -10.79 -2.58 -17.37
C TYR A 79 -10.59 -3.62 -16.29
N LEU A 80 -10.43 -4.89 -16.68
CA LEU A 80 -9.99 -5.97 -15.82
C LEU A 80 -8.48 -6.18 -16.01
N LEU A 81 -7.73 -5.95 -14.94
CA LEU A 81 -6.31 -6.24 -14.83
C LEU A 81 -6.12 -7.59 -14.14
N LYS A 82 -5.32 -8.47 -14.72
CA LYS A 82 -4.89 -9.71 -14.09
C LYS A 82 -3.38 -9.72 -13.96
N PHE A 83 -2.92 -9.89 -12.72
CA PHE A 83 -1.52 -9.97 -12.36
C PHE A 83 -1.07 -11.43 -12.32
N SER A 84 0.22 -11.65 -12.58
CA SER A 84 0.81 -12.98 -12.50
C SER A 84 0.91 -13.48 -11.05
N THR A 85 1.10 -12.58 -10.09
CA THR A 85 1.23 -12.91 -8.66
C THR A 85 0.18 -12.19 -7.80
N ARG A 86 -0.14 -12.78 -6.64
CA ARG A 86 -1.05 -12.18 -5.66
C ARG A 86 -0.40 -10.96 -5.00
N GLU A 87 0.90 -11.02 -4.84
CA GLU A 87 1.74 -10.00 -4.22
C GLU A 87 1.70 -8.73 -5.06
N ASP A 88 1.89 -8.85 -6.39
CA ASP A 88 1.79 -7.74 -7.34
C ASP A 88 0.41 -7.11 -7.34
N ALA A 89 -0.65 -7.92 -7.37
CA ALA A 89 -2.02 -7.40 -7.28
C ALA A 89 -2.26 -6.67 -5.95
N THR A 90 -1.72 -7.17 -4.84
CA THR A 90 -1.90 -6.54 -3.52
C THR A 90 -1.12 -5.22 -3.44
N SER A 91 0.10 -5.20 -3.94
CA SER A 91 0.94 -4.00 -4.09
C SER A 91 0.23 -2.94 -4.96
N PHE A 92 -0.24 -3.33 -6.14
CA PHE A 92 -0.93 -2.42 -7.04
C PHE A 92 -2.26 -1.90 -6.47
N ASN A 93 -3.05 -2.75 -5.80
CA ASN A 93 -4.28 -2.30 -5.14
C ASN A 93 -3.99 -1.27 -4.04
N THR A 94 -2.87 -1.44 -3.33
CA THR A 94 -2.41 -0.47 -2.32
C THR A 94 -2.05 0.85 -2.99
N LEU A 95 -1.32 0.81 -4.12
CA LEU A 95 -0.99 1.99 -4.92
C LEU A 95 -2.24 2.73 -5.42
N LEU A 96 -3.26 2.01 -5.90
CA LEU A 96 -4.54 2.62 -6.26
C LEU A 96 -5.20 3.32 -5.05
N GLY A 97 -5.12 2.71 -3.86
CA GLY A 97 -5.55 3.34 -2.62
C GLY A 97 -4.84 4.67 -2.33
N PHE A 98 -3.52 4.74 -2.56
CA PHE A 98 -2.74 5.97 -2.43
C PHE A 98 -3.20 7.04 -3.41
N ILE A 99 -3.36 6.70 -4.70
CA ILE A 99 -3.87 7.62 -5.74
C ILE A 99 -5.23 8.20 -5.33
N ARG A 100 -6.15 7.34 -4.86
CA ARG A 100 -7.49 7.75 -4.43
C ARG A 100 -7.47 8.64 -3.19
N SER A 101 -6.58 8.37 -2.24
CA SER A 101 -6.39 9.20 -1.04
C SER A 101 -5.78 10.57 -1.35
N GLY A 102 -5.25 10.77 -2.56
CA GLY A 102 -4.63 12.01 -2.99
C GLY A 102 -3.25 12.26 -2.41
N LYS A 103 -2.62 11.24 -1.83
CA LYS A 103 -1.19 11.22 -1.52
C LYS A 103 -0.39 11.05 -2.80
N ASP A 104 0.82 11.60 -2.84
CA ASP A 104 1.68 11.43 -4.00
C ASP A 104 2.23 10.02 -4.04
N ILE A 105 2.30 9.41 -5.24
CA ILE A 105 2.90 8.07 -5.40
C ILE A 105 4.40 8.10 -5.04
N ASP A 106 5.03 9.27 -5.04
CA ASP A 106 6.41 9.42 -4.54
C ASP A 106 6.51 9.11 -3.03
N ASP A 107 5.40 9.21 -2.28
CA ASP A 107 5.28 8.79 -0.88
C ASP A 107 4.86 7.32 -0.74
N PHE A 108 4.68 6.58 -1.84
CA PHE A 108 4.29 5.16 -1.80
C PHE A 108 5.34 4.29 -1.09
N GLU A 109 6.61 4.70 -1.17
CA GLU A 109 7.73 4.03 -0.51
C GLU A 109 8.12 4.68 0.83
N ASN A 110 7.66 5.91 1.10
CA ASN A 110 8.02 6.66 2.31
C ASN A 110 6.83 6.73 3.27
N SER A 111 6.94 6.03 4.40
CA SER A 111 5.96 6.19 5.47
C SER A 111 6.07 7.58 6.12
N GLN A 112 5.03 8.00 6.84
CA GLN A 112 5.12 9.23 7.66
C GLN A 112 6.23 9.17 8.71
N PHE A 113 6.72 7.97 9.04
CA PHE A 113 7.88 7.79 9.90
C PHE A 113 9.17 8.17 9.16
N ASP A 114 9.34 7.71 7.92
CA ASP A 114 10.52 7.97 7.09
C ASP A 114 10.61 9.46 6.68
N GLU A 115 9.47 10.12 6.45
CA GLU A 115 9.45 11.56 6.16
C GLU A 115 9.97 12.41 7.34
N ARG A 116 9.77 11.93 8.57
CA ARG A 116 10.07 12.70 9.79
C ARG A 116 11.35 12.27 10.49
N THR A 117 11.93 11.15 10.09
CA THR A 117 13.02 10.49 10.82
C THR A 117 14.14 10.17 9.86
N ASP A 118 15.34 10.67 10.15
CA ASP A 118 16.53 10.36 9.37
C ASP A 118 16.87 8.86 9.49
N ASP A 119 17.22 8.23 8.38
CA ASP A 119 17.49 6.79 8.28
C ASP A 119 18.54 6.31 9.31
N PHE A 120 19.63 7.07 9.49
CA PHE A 120 20.68 6.71 10.43
C PHE A 120 20.20 6.86 11.88
N SER A 121 19.40 7.90 12.16
CA SER A 121 18.78 8.08 13.48
C SER A 121 17.78 6.96 13.81
N ALA A 122 17.00 6.51 12.84
CA ALA A 122 16.06 5.41 12.98
C ALA A 122 16.80 4.09 13.25
N GLU A 123 17.85 3.80 12.48
CA GLU A 123 18.66 2.59 12.66
C GLU A 123 19.32 2.53 14.04
N GLN A 124 19.91 3.64 14.50
CA GLN A 124 20.48 3.71 15.85
C GLN A 124 19.41 3.55 16.94
N TYR A 125 18.25 4.20 16.78
CA TYR A 125 17.14 4.09 17.71
C TYR A 125 16.67 2.63 17.84
N PHE A 126 16.41 1.96 16.71
CA PHE A 126 15.99 0.57 16.72
C PHE A 126 17.10 -0.36 17.23
N HIS A 127 18.36 -0.10 16.90
CA HIS A 127 19.48 -0.88 17.44
C HIS A 127 19.53 -0.79 18.97
N PHE A 128 19.38 0.41 19.53
CA PHE A 128 19.36 0.61 20.98
C PHE A 128 18.23 -0.19 21.65
N TYR A 129 16.99 -0.09 21.16
CA TYR A 129 15.83 -0.78 21.75
C TYR A 129 15.71 -2.26 21.37
N SER A 130 16.47 -2.73 20.38
CA SER A 130 16.58 -4.17 20.07
C SER A 130 17.37 -4.94 21.13
N CYS A 131 18.20 -4.25 21.92
CA CYS A 131 19.04 -4.89 22.91
C CYS A 131 18.27 -5.23 24.19
N LEU A 132 18.34 -6.50 24.62
CA LEU A 132 17.65 -6.99 25.81
C LEU A 132 18.03 -6.22 27.08
N SER A 133 19.29 -5.81 27.24
CA SER A 133 19.71 -5.05 28.41
C SER A 133 19.01 -3.69 28.50
N GLN A 134 18.74 -3.05 27.36
CA GLN A 134 18.01 -1.79 27.31
C GLN A 134 16.52 -1.98 27.58
N GLN A 135 15.93 -3.07 27.07
CA GLN A 135 14.55 -3.44 27.43
C GLN A 135 14.41 -3.77 28.92
N GLN A 136 15.40 -4.46 29.50
CA GLN A 136 15.45 -4.74 30.93
C GLN A 136 15.59 -3.47 31.77
N ASN A 137 16.41 -2.52 31.34
CA ASN A 137 16.49 -1.20 31.97
C ASN A 137 15.09 -0.54 32.01
N MET A 138 14.35 -0.66 30.91
CA MET A 138 12.99 -0.12 30.86
C MET A 138 12.03 -0.79 31.86
N MET A 139 12.09 -2.11 32.00
CA MET A 139 11.22 -2.88 32.89
C MET A 139 11.62 -2.81 34.37
N GLN A 140 12.89 -2.57 34.68
CA GLN A 140 13.39 -2.47 36.05
C GLN A 140 13.05 -1.13 36.72
N ASP A 141 12.67 -0.12 35.94
CA ASP A 141 12.07 1.11 36.49
C ASP A 141 10.71 0.78 37.10
N TYR A 142 10.72 0.62 38.42
CA TYR A 142 9.53 0.28 39.19
C TYR A 142 8.46 1.37 39.12
N ILE A 143 8.83 2.65 39.17
CA ILE A 143 7.86 3.76 39.17
C ILE A 143 7.11 3.76 37.84
N ARG A 144 7.84 3.71 36.72
CA ARG A 144 7.24 3.66 35.38
C ARG A 144 6.34 2.43 35.23
N THR A 145 6.87 1.24 35.53
CA THR A 145 6.17 -0.02 35.26
C THR A 145 4.94 -0.20 36.15
N SER A 146 5.06 0.11 37.45
CA SER A 146 3.93 0.02 38.39
C SER A 146 2.84 1.05 38.10
N THR A 147 3.20 2.24 37.61
CA THR A 147 2.22 3.27 37.24
C THR A 147 1.37 2.82 36.06
N TYR A 148 1.98 2.30 34.98
CA TYR A 148 1.22 1.74 33.86
C TYR A 148 0.38 0.52 34.27
N GLN A 149 0.95 -0.37 35.08
CA GLN A 149 0.22 -1.53 35.59
C GLN A 149 -1.03 -1.12 36.38
N ARG A 150 -0.89 -0.17 37.32
CA ARG A 150 -2.03 0.35 38.08
C ARG A 150 -3.04 1.04 37.18
N ALA A 151 -2.60 1.90 36.26
CA ALA A 151 -3.51 2.59 35.34
C ALA A 151 -4.37 1.60 34.54
N ILE A 152 -3.81 0.47 34.12
CA ILE A 152 -4.55 -0.59 33.41
C ILE A 152 -5.49 -1.34 34.35
N LEU A 153 -5.01 -1.77 35.52
CA LEU A 153 -5.80 -2.58 36.46
C LEU A 153 -6.94 -1.79 37.11
N ASP A 154 -6.70 -0.54 37.50
CA ASP A 154 -7.70 0.33 38.12
C ASP A 154 -8.80 0.74 37.13
N ASN A 155 -8.50 0.73 35.82
CA ASN A 155 -9.45 0.99 34.74
C ASN A 155 -9.82 -0.29 33.97
N ALA A 156 -9.92 -1.44 34.64
CA ALA A 156 -10.18 -2.73 33.99
C ALA A 156 -11.43 -2.75 33.08
N ILE A 157 -12.44 -1.92 33.36
CA ILE A 157 -13.65 -1.77 32.52
C ILE A 157 -13.27 -1.26 31.11
N ASP A 158 -12.19 -0.49 30.98
CA ASP A 158 -11.73 0.00 29.69
C ASP A 158 -11.04 -1.04 28.82
N PHE A 159 -10.61 -2.15 29.42
CA PHE A 159 -9.88 -3.22 28.73
C PHE A 159 -10.70 -4.51 28.60
N SER A 160 -11.62 -4.77 29.54
CA SER A 160 -12.43 -5.99 29.56
C SER A 160 -13.29 -6.13 28.31
N GLY A 161 -13.07 -7.21 27.56
CA GLY A 161 -13.79 -7.51 26.31
C GLY A 161 -13.49 -6.56 25.15
N LYS A 162 -12.49 -5.66 25.27
CA LYS A 162 -12.10 -4.73 24.20
C LYS A 162 -10.84 -5.21 23.49
N VAL A 163 -10.73 -4.86 22.21
CA VAL A 163 -9.51 -5.07 21.43
C VAL A 163 -8.50 -3.98 21.80
N CYS A 164 -7.36 -4.39 22.33
CA CYS A 164 -6.27 -3.50 22.70
C CYS A 164 -5.11 -3.68 21.72
N ILE A 165 -4.56 -2.58 21.21
CA ILE A 165 -3.36 -2.60 20.36
C ILE A 165 -2.19 -2.14 21.21
N LEU A 166 -1.19 -3.01 21.35
CA LEU A 166 0.08 -2.66 21.94
C LEU A 166 1.03 -2.25 20.82
N VAL A 167 1.33 -0.96 20.75
CA VAL A 167 2.17 -0.41 19.67
C VAL A 167 3.64 -0.57 20.05
N PHE A 168 4.34 -1.43 19.30
CA PHE A 168 5.79 -1.47 19.26
C PHE A 168 6.25 -1.23 17.82
N PHE A 169 7.30 -0.43 17.65
CA PHE A 169 7.92 -0.25 16.35
C PHE A 169 9.06 -1.27 16.21
N TYR A 170 8.87 -2.26 15.33
CA TYR A 170 9.94 -3.11 14.84
C TYR A 170 10.25 -2.71 13.40
N SER A 171 11.46 -2.20 13.16
CA SER A 171 11.94 -1.98 11.79
C SER A 171 12.49 -3.29 11.24
N TYR A 172 11.71 -3.96 10.39
CA TYR A 172 12.19 -5.04 9.52
C TYR A 172 12.65 -4.42 8.19
N LYS A 173 13.91 -3.97 8.10
CA LYS A 173 14.56 -3.80 6.79
C LYS A 173 14.98 -5.19 6.30
N VAL A 174 14.17 -5.83 5.44
CA VAL A 174 14.60 -6.98 4.66
C VAL A 174 15.65 -6.48 3.67
N LYS A 175 16.90 -6.94 3.82
CA LYS A 175 17.97 -6.72 2.84
C LYS A 175 17.69 -7.51 1.57
#